data_AF-A0A1F4SEZ4-F1
#
_entry.id   AF-A0A1F4SEZ4-F1
#
_cell.length_a   1.000
_cell.length_b   1.000
_cell.length_c   1.000
_cell.angle_alpha   90.00
_cell.angle_beta   90.00
_cell.angle_gamma   90.00
#
_symmetry.space_group_name_H-M   'P 1'
#
loop_
_entity.id
_entity.type
_entity.pdbx_description
1 polymer ?
#
loop_
_entity_poly.entity_id
_entity_poly.type
_entity_poly.pdbx_seq_one_letter_code
_entity_poly.pdbx_strand_id
1 'polypeptide(L)'
;MWDRRGCGVLRRLDSFLLLFSDQAEKSRERLSGNRYFGVISQHALVVITDLEPDDRLAIHLLASRFGSRQLALVGTTVMHAGRKKILTRRLLDQLGLDKVPVIQGSGGKGGAYPSIASSAAARTYADEGKGILSEEELLIAEQAALGSPDLSREIWRLLKAAKEKEIVFAVMAAPTDLVTVLKQYPDLKEKIGAVYIMGGWVEAFSADGAGAVQRFATYNWNMDPEAAKTLFEIEGIQTILFSSHIIKPTFGGGSINEGNYPDIINALRKAGQSMPSILEGFIAGESWDRHLIATIPTLGKIIGSFAGQQFTPADPLLAAAMIDNDRIIMETEKVSVRIAVNEVDFNRGYEVKVVPDASSSVEMVTRIDRARFEVLMVEVLDRLPTIVAMN
;
A
#
# COMPACT_ATOMS: atom_id res chain seq x y z
N MET A 1 1.97 -80.79 -15.17
CA MET A 1 1.91 -80.57 -16.63
C MET A 1 1.08 -79.30 -16.83
N TRP A 2 1.64 -78.34 -17.58
CA TRP A 2 1.05 -77.05 -18.01
C TRP A 2 1.14 -75.83 -17.06
N ASP A 3 2.24 -75.10 -17.29
CA ASP A 3 2.43 -73.65 -17.24
C ASP A 3 1.55 -72.94 -18.30
N ARG A 4 0.98 -71.77 -17.96
CA ARG A 4 1.17 -70.46 -18.67
C ARG A 4 0.04 -69.43 -18.45
N ARG A 5 0.52 -68.24 -18.02
CA ARG A 5 0.15 -66.87 -18.46
C ARG A 5 -1.04 -66.14 -17.82
N GLY A 6 -0.69 -64.98 -17.24
CA GLY A 6 -1.58 -63.89 -16.81
C GLY A 6 -0.91 -62.99 -15.76
N CYS A 7 0.25 -62.39 -16.06
CA CYS A 7 0.45 -60.92 -16.14
C CYS A 7 -0.65 -60.11 -15.41
N GLY A 8 -0.36 -59.25 -14.43
CA GLY A 8 0.83 -58.43 -14.25
C GLY A 8 0.42 -56.97 -14.10
N VAL A 9 -0.46 -56.64 -13.15
CA VAL A 9 -0.81 -55.25 -12.78
C VAL A 9 -1.27 -55.28 -11.31
N LEU A 10 -0.35 -55.18 -10.34
CA LEU A 10 -0.69 -54.84 -8.93
C LEU A 10 0.54 -54.66 -8.00
N ARG A 11 1.73 -54.35 -8.53
CA ARG A 11 2.93 -54.04 -7.71
C ARG A 11 3.69 -52.80 -8.19
N ARG A 12 2.97 -51.72 -8.51
CA ARG A 12 3.57 -50.42 -8.89
C ARG A 12 2.84 -49.19 -8.37
N LEU A 13 2.11 -49.31 -7.25
CA LEU A 13 1.45 -48.17 -6.62
C LEU A 13 2.03 -47.79 -5.24
N ASP A 14 2.69 -48.70 -4.53
CA ASP A 14 3.19 -48.39 -3.18
C ASP A 14 4.60 -47.75 -3.14
N SER A 15 5.38 -47.84 -4.22
CA SER A 15 6.72 -47.20 -4.28
C SER A 15 6.70 -45.77 -4.82
N PHE A 16 5.59 -45.34 -5.44
CA PHE A 16 5.43 -43.96 -5.92
C PHE A 16 4.95 -43.04 -4.79
N LEU A 17 4.08 -43.51 -3.90
CA LEU A 17 3.56 -42.72 -2.77
C LEU A 17 4.62 -42.38 -1.71
N LEU A 18 5.65 -43.22 -1.52
CA LEU A 18 6.72 -42.95 -0.55
C LEU A 18 7.76 -41.93 -1.07
N LEU A 19 8.03 -41.90 -2.39
CA LEU A 19 8.96 -40.94 -3.00
C LEU A 19 8.39 -39.52 -3.13
N PHE A 20 7.06 -39.38 -3.22
CA PHE A 20 6.41 -38.06 -3.17
C PHE A 20 6.21 -37.52 -1.75
N SER A 21 6.21 -38.40 -0.72
CA SER A 21 6.16 -37.95 0.67
C SER A 21 7.50 -37.37 1.14
N ASP A 22 8.62 -38.03 0.82
CA ASP A 22 9.95 -37.63 1.31
C ASP A 22 10.53 -36.42 0.54
N GLN A 23 10.16 -36.21 -0.74
CA GLN A 23 10.44 -34.95 -1.44
C GLN A 23 9.52 -33.80 -1.00
N ALA A 24 8.26 -34.06 -0.64
CA ALA A 24 7.39 -33.03 -0.09
C ALA A 24 7.83 -32.60 1.33
N GLU A 25 8.38 -33.52 2.13
CA GLU A 25 8.93 -33.24 3.45
C GLU A 25 10.28 -32.51 3.38
N LYS A 26 11.19 -32.92 2.49
CA LYS A 26 12.47 -32.20 2.26
C LYS A 26 12.30 -30.85 1.57
N SER A 27 11.22 -30.65 0.82
CA SER A 27 10.83 -29.33 0.28
C SER A 27 10.19 -28.44 1.33
N ARG A 28 9.51 -29.01 2.33
CA ARG A 28 9.00 -28.29 3.51
C ARG A 28 10.12 -27.87 4.46
N GLU A 29 11.14 -28.71 4.66
CA GLU A 29 12.29 -28.36 5.51
C GLU A 29 13.22 -27.33 4.86
N ARG A 30 13.42 -27.34 3.52
CA ARG A 30 14.20 -26.29 2.82
C ARG A 30 13.53 -24.93 2.74
N LEU A 31 12.26 -24.84 3.10
CA LEU A 31 11.47 -23.60 3.12
C LEU A 31 11.28 -23.03 4.53
N SER A 32 11.94 -23.63 5.53
CA SER A 32 11.86 -23.25 6.95
C SER A 32 12.98 -22.31 7.42
N GLY A 33 13.90 -21.92 6.54
CA GLY A 33 14.87 -20.86 6.82
C GLY A 33 14.29 -19.49 6.48
N ASN A 34 13.92 -18.71 7.50
CA ASN A 34 13.29 -17.38 7.45
C ASN A 34 11.84 -17.33 6.93
N ARG A 35 10.87 -17.56 7.82
CA ARG A 35 9.50 -17.05 7.63
C ARG A 35 8.93 -16.48 8.92
N TYR A 36 9.26 -15.23 9.22
CA TYR A 36 8.37 -14.37 10.00
C TYR A 36 7.31 -13.77 9.05
N PHE A 37 6.45 -14.59 8.46
CA PHE A 37 5.43 -14.10 7.51
C PHE A 37 4.01 -14.62 7.77
N GLY A 38 3.75 -15.09 9.00
CA GLY A 38 2.42 -15.57 9.41
C GLY A 38 2.01 -15.16 10.82
N VAL A 39 2.26 -13.93 11.29
CA VAL A 39 1.75 -13.46 12.61
C VAL A 39 1.51 -11.94 12.67
N ILE A 40 0.78 -11.31 11.72
CA ILE A 40 0.39 -9.90 11.94
C ILE A 40 -0.63 -9.79 13.10
N SER A 41 -1.25 -10.91 13.52
CA SER A 41 -2.28 -10.90 14.57
C SER A 41 -1.80 -10.47 15.97
N GLN A 42 -0.49 -10.43 16.24
CA GLN A 42 0.09 -9.95 17.51
C GLN A 42 0.77 -8.58 17.41
N HIS A 43 0.88 -8.00 16.22
CA HIS A 43 1.56 -6.72 16.02
C HIS A 43 0.58 -5.57 16.09
N ALA A 44 1.04 -4.45 16.64
CA ALA A 44 0.33 -3.18 16.54
C ALA A 44 0.62 -2.55 15.17
N LEU A 45 -0.44 -2.30 14.40
CA LEU A 45 -0.38 -1.71 13.07
C LEU A 45 -0.48 -0.19 13.14
N VAL A 46 0.49 0.49 12.54
CA VAL A 46 0.45 1.93 12.28
C VAL A 46 0.28 2.15 10.78
N VAL A 47 -0.74 2.92 10.39
CA VAL A 47 -0.97 3.28 8.99
C VAL A 47 -0.54 4.72 8.77
N ILE A 48 0.25 5.00 7.73
CA ILE A 48 0.61 6.35 7.27
C ILE A 48 0.04 6.51 5.86
N THR A 49 -0.83 7.49 5.67
CA THR A 49 -1.67 7.63 4.47
C THR A 49 -1.79 9.09 4.05
N ASP A 50 -2.07 9.32 2.77
CA ASP A 50 -2.48 10.62 2.25
C ASP A 50 -3.96 10.61 1.81
N LEU A 51 -4.72 9.55 2.09
CA LEU A 51 -6.17 9.47 1.92
C LEU A 51 -6.69 9.82 0.51
N GLU A 52 -5.86 9.66 -0.52
CA GLU A 52 -6.33 9.64 -1.89
C GLU A 52 -7.31 8.45 -2.11
N PRO A 53 -8.05 8.38 -3.22
CA PRO A 53 -9.11 7.38 -3.38
C PRO A 53 -8.67 5.91 -3.17
N ASP A 54 -7.46 5.55 -3.55
CA ASP A 54 -6.90 4.21 -3.36
C ASP A 54 -6.50 3.93 -1.89
N ASP A 55 -5.95 4.89 -1.15
CA ASP A 55 -5.75 4.78 0.30
C ASP A 55 -7.04 4.48 1.06
N ARG A 56 -8.15 5.14 0.68
CA ARG A 56 -9.45 4.89 1.31
C ARG A 56 -9.83 3.43 1.18
N LEU A 57 -9.66 2.85 0.00
CA LEU A 57 -9.95 1.44 -0.23
C LEU A 57 -8.96 0.54 0.54
N ALA A 58 -7.68 0.90 0.58
CA ALA A 58 -6.70 0.19 1.39
C ALA A 58 -7.08 0.16 2.89
N ILE A 59 -7.59 1.27 3.45
CA ILE A 59 -8.09 1.33 4.83
C ILE A 59 -9.31 0.41 5.02
N HIS A 60 -10.25 0.33 4.07
CA HIS A 60 -11.36 -0.63 4.15
C HIS A 60 -10.86 -2.08 4.19
N LEU A 61 -9.85 -2.41 3.38
CA LEU A 61 -9.22 -3.74 3.39
C LEU A 61 -8.58 -4.01 4.74
N LEU A 62 -7.76 -3.10 5.26
CA LEU A 62 -7.10 -3.25 6.56
C LEU A 62 -8.14 -3.41 7.69
N ALA A 63 -9.23 -2.62 7.67
CA ALA A 63 -10.30 -2.69 8.67
C ALA A 63 -11.05 -4.05 8.66
N SER A 64 -11.06 -4.77 7.53
CA SER A 64 -11.61 -6.13 7.47
C SER A 64 -10.81 -7.15 8.30
N ARG A 65 -9.55 -6.83 8.60
CA ARG A 65 -8.60 -7.73 9.27
C ARG A 65 -8.17 -7.24 10.65
N PHE A 66 -8.01 -5.93 10.80
CA PHE A 66 -7.44 -5.29 11.98
C PHE A 66 -8.51 -4.44 12.69
N GLY A 67 -8.93 -4.91 13.87
CA GLY A 67 -9.84 -4.15 14.73
C GLY A 67 -9.12 -3.08 15.57
N SER A 68 -9.86 -2.34 16.40
CA SER A 68 -9.31 -1.20 17.18
C SER A 68 -8.24 -1.57 18.21
N ARG A 69 -8.05 -2.86 18.51
CA ARG A 69 -6.97 -3.35 19.38
C ARG A 69 -5.67 -3.61 18.64
N GLN A 70 -5.72 -3.75 17.33
CA GLN A 70 -4.56 -4.04 16.47
C GLN A 70 -4.16 -2.82 15.67
N LEU A 71 -5.11 -2.02 15.18
CA LEU A 71 -4.83 -0.75 14.53
C LEU A 71 -4.51 0.31 15.60
N ALA A 72 -3.23 0.57 15.82
CA ALA A 72 -2.74 1.42 16.90
C ALA A 72 -2.97 2.91 16.62
N LEU A 73 -2.74 3.35 15.39
CA LEU A 73 -3.11 4.69 14.91
C LEU A 73 -3.17 4.73 13.38
N VAL A 74 -3.85 5.76 12.86
CA VAL A 74 -3.77 6.17 11.45
C VAL A 74 -3.24 7.59 11.38
N GLY A 75 -2.12 7.78 10.70
CA GLY A 75 -1.45 9.04 10.48
C GLY A 75 -1.75 9.60 9.09
N THR A 76 -2.23 10.83 9.00
CA THR A 76 -2.42 11.52 7.72
C THR A 76 -1.27 12.47 7.44
N THR A 77 -0.73 12.46 6.23
CA THR A 77 0.42 13.30 5.85
C THR A 77 0.26 13.84 4.43
N VAL A 78 1.33 14.36 3.83
CA VAL A 78 1.34 14.93 2.47
C VAL A 78 0.47 16.21 2.38
N MET A 79 0.01 16.63 1.21
CA MET A 79 -0.74 17.87 1.05
C MET A 79 -2.10 17.78 1.75
N HIS A 80 -2.51 18.85 2.44
CA HIS A 80 -3.82 18.95 3.12
C HIS A 80 -4.03 17.94 4.27
N ALA A 81 -2.95 17.53 4.94
CA ALA A 81 -2.98 16.49 5.98
C ALA A 81 -4.05 16.67 7.07
N GLY A 82 -4.37 17.91 7.49
CA GLY A 82 -5.43 18.14 8.49
C GLY A 82 -6.85 17.97 7.96
N ARG A 83 -7.11 18.28 6.70
CA ARG A 83 -8.39 17.95 6.04
C ARG A 83 -8.53 16.44 5.90
N LYS A 84 -7.46 15.77 5.46
CA LYS A 84 -7.35 14.31 5.41
C LYS A 84 -7.60 13.69 6.78
N LYS A 85 -7.08 14.26 7.88
CA LYS A 85 -7.36 13.77 9.25
C LYS A 85 -8.86 13.75 9.57
N ILE A 86 -9.62 14.79 9.22
CA ILE A 86 -11.06 14.85 9.49
C ILE A 86 -11.80 13.77 8.68
N LEU A 87 -11.46 13.64 7.41
CA LEU A 87 -12.02 12.62 6.52
C LEU A 87 -11.66 11.19 6.98
N THR A 88 -10.43 10.97 7.43
CA THR A 88 -9.99 9.68 7.98
C THR A 88 -10.71 9.36 9.28
N ARG A 89 -10.91 10.34 10.19
CA ARG A 89 -11.72 10.14 11.41
C ARG A 89 -13.13 9.70 11.05
N ARG A 90 -13.78 10.41 10.13
CA ARG A 90 -15.12 10.04 9.63
C ARG A 90 -15.15 8.63 9.05
N LEU A 91 -14.18 8.29 8.19
CA LEU A 91 -14.05 6.95 7.62
C LEU A 91 -13.93 5.88 8.71
N LEU A 92 -13.03 6.08 9.69
CA LEU A 92 -12.86 5.13 10.78
C LEU A 92 -14.10 5.02 11.68
N ASP A 93 -14.83 6.10 11.92
CA ASP A 93 -16.10 6.06 12.66
C ASP A 93 -17.14 5.20 11.94
N GLN A 94 -17.27 5.35 10.63
CA GLN A 94 -18.17 4.55 9.79
C GLN A 94 -17.77 3.07 9.72
N LEU A 95 -16.52 2.73 10.03
CA LEU A 95 -16.00 1.36 10.08
C LEU A 95 -16.07 0.73 11.49
N GLY A 96 -16.63 1.44 12.49
CA GLY A 96 -16.65 0.98 13.87
C GLY A 96 -15.27 1.01 14.55
N LEU A 97 -14.38 1.88 14.07
CA LEU A 97 -13.02 2.08 14.56
C LEU A 97 -12.89 3.46 15.23
N ASP A 98 -13.95 3.91 15.92
CA ASP A 98 -14.04 5.18 16.67
C ASP A 98 -12.89 5.37 17.68
N LYS A 99 -12.40 4.26 18.25
CA LYS A 99 -11.31 4.27 19.24
C LYS A 99 -9.91 4.35 18.66
N VAL A 100 -9.73 4.13 17.36
CA VAL A 100 -8.42 4.22 16.72
C VAL A 100 -8.05 5.69 16.57
N PRO A 101 -6.92 6.16 17.13
CA PRO A 101 -6.55 7.57 17.00
C PRO A 101 -6.15 7.92 15.57
N VAL A 102 -6.64 9.08 15.10
CA VAL A 102 -6.25 9.68 13.82
C VAL A 102 -5.39 10.90 14.07
N ILE A 103 -4.13 10.83 13.64
CA ILE A 103 -3.12 11.84 13.95
C ILE A 103 -2.68 12.54 12.67
N GLN A 104 -2.65 13.86 12.71
CA GLN A 104 -2.14 14.67 11.61
C GLN A 104 -0.62 14.75 11.71
N GLY A 105 0.06 14.44 10.60
CA GLY A 105 1.50 14.50 10.48
C GLY A 105 2.00 15.79 9.86
N SER A 106 3.25 15.72 9.39
CA SER A 106 4.02 16.89 8.96
C SER A 106 3.46 17.60 7.72
N GLY A 107 2.38 17.07 7.14
CA GLY A 107 1.94 17.43 5.83
C GLY A 107 1.31 18.82 5.70
N GLY A 108 1.77 19.63 4.75
CA GLY A 108 1.38 21.04 4.63
C GLY A 108 0.62 21.40 3.34
N LYS A 109 0.63 22.69 2.97
CA LYS A 109 0.14 23.14 1.66
C LYS A 109 1.12 22.74 0.56
N GLY A 110 0.72 22.87 -0.70
CA GLY A 110 1.56 22.52 -1.85
C GLY A 110 2.99 23.09 -1.79
N GLY A 111 3.17 24.33 -1.32
CA GLY A 111 4.50 24.96 -1.21
C GLY A 111 5.50 24.25 -0.28
N ALA A 112 5.06 23.33 0.57
CA ALA A 112 5.93 22.51 1.42
C ALA A 112 6.66 21.38 0.66
N TYR A 113 6.29 21.15 -0.61
CA TYR A 113 6.76 20.00 -1.38
C TYR A 113 7.36 20.39 -2.73
N PRO A 114 8.29 19.58 -3.29
CA PRO A 114 8.87 19.81 -4.61
C PRO A 114 7.78 19.99 -5.68
N SER A 115 7.96 21.00 -6.55
CA SER A 115 7.04 21.24 -7.67
C SER A 115 7.36 20.33 -8.85
N ILE A 116 7.04 19.05 -8.71
CA ILE A 116 7.26 18.00 -9.71
C ILE A 116 5.92 17.61 -10.34
N ALA A 117 5.92 17.18 -11.61
CA ALA A 117 4.72 16.80 -12.36
C ALA A 117 3.81 15.80 -11.64
N SER A 118 4.39 14.81 -10.95
CA SER A 118 3.64 13.84 -10.13
C SER A 118 2.83 14.51 -9.02
N SER A 119 3.30 15.63 -8.45
CA SER A 119 2.62 16.39 -7.40
C SER A 119 1.57 17.40 -7.91
N ALA A 120 1.50 17.62 -9.23
CA ALA A 120 0.77 18.75 -9.80
C ALA A 120 -0.72 18.74 -9.46
N ALA A 121 -1.38 17.58 -9.55
CA ALA A 121 -2.80 17.46 -9.24
C ALA A 121 -3.08 17.67 -7.74
N ALA A 122 -2.33 17.00 -6.86
CA ALA A 122 -2.53 17.14 -5.42
C ALA A 122 -2.33 18.60 -4.96
N ARG A 123 -1.41 19.33 -5.59
CA ARG A 123 -1.09 20.73 -5.29
C ARG A 123 -2.24 21.70 -5.50
N THR A 124 -3.08 21.42 -6.48
CA THR A 124 -4.17 22.31 -6.92
C THR A 124 -5.54 21.80 -6.51
N TYR A 125 -5.62 20.68 -5.80
CA TYR A 125 -6.88 20.05 -5.44
C TYR A 125 -7.56 20.75 -4.26
N ALA A 126 -8.46 21.69 -4.58
CA ALA A 126 -9.22 22.43 -3.58
C ALA A 126 -10.49 21.70 -3.11
N ASP A 127 -10.94 20.71 -3.87
CA ASP A 127 -12.27 20.10 -3.74
C ASP A 127 -12.30 18.87 -2.82
N GLU A 128 -11.17 18.54 -2.19
CA GLU A 128 -11.10 17.44 -1.23
C GLU A 128 -12.20 17.58 -0.14
N GLY A 129 -12.99 16.53 0.04
CA GLY A 129 -14.08 16.47 1.02
C GLY A 129 -15.40 17.10 0.56
N LYS A 130 -15.47 17.77 -0.60
CA LYS A 130 -16.74 18.27 -1.14
C LYS A 130 -17.70 17.12 -1.44
N GLY A 131 -18.97 17.29 -1.07
CA GLY A 131 -19.99 16.24 -1.17
C GLY A 131 -19.94 15.18 -0.07
N ILE A 132 -18.95 15.25 0.84
CA ILE A 132 -18.80 14.36 2.00
C ILE A 132 -18.98 15.14 3.29
N LEU A 133 -18.29 16.27 3.41
CA LEU A 133 -18.34 17.17 4.56
C LEU A 133 -19.35 18.29 4.33
N SER A 134 -19.97 18.76 5.41
CA SER A 134 -20.77 19.99 5.40
C SER A 134 -19.90 21.23 5.15
N GLU A 135 -20.51 22.36 4.78
CA GLU A 135 -19.79 23.62 4.57
C GLU A 135 -19.01 24.06 5.82
N GLU A 136 -19.60 23.89 7.01
CA GLU A 136 -18.94 24.18 8.29
C GLU A 136 -17.72 23.29 8.52
N GLU A 137 -17.85 21.98 8.30
CA GLU A 137 -16.73 21.03 8.41
C GLU A 137 -15.63 21.31 7.39
N LEU A 138 -15.97 21.72 6.16
CA LEU A 138 -14.99 22.12 5.14
C LEU A 138 -14.21 23.36 5.59
N LEU A 139 -14.87 24.31 6.24
CA LEU A 139 -14.26 25.54 6.74
C LEU A 139 -13.31 25.24 7.91
N ILE A 140 -13.71 24.33 8.82
CA ILE A 140 -12.85 23.80 9.88
C ILE A 140 -11.64 23.07 9.27
N ALA A 141 -11.86 22.23 8.26
CA ALA A 141 -10.83 21.44 7.60
C ALA A 141 -9.79 22.31 6.89
N GLU A 142 -10.21 23.42 6.30
CA GLU A 142 -9.30 24.38 5.67
C GLU A 142 -8.37 25.06 6.68
N GLN A 143 -8.87 25.37 7.88
CA GLN A 143 -8.05 25.88 8.98
C GLN A 143 -7.07 24.83 9.51
N ALA A 144 -7.47 23.55 9.48
CA ALA A 144 -6.65 22.43 9.90
C ALA A 144 -5.57 22.02 8.88
N ALA A 145 -5.60 22.50 7.63
CA ALA A 145 -4.78 22.02 6.50
C ALA A 145 -3.26 22.28 6.59
N LEU A 146 -2.74 22.73 7.73
CA LEU A 146 -1.31 22.93 7.98
C LEU A 146 -0.61 21.62 8.39
N GLY A 147 0.72 21.60 8.47
CA GLY A 147 1.46 20.45 9.02
C GLY A 147 1.48 20.46 10.54
N SER A 148 1.61 19.29 11.15
CA SER A 148 1.79 19.12 12.60
C SER A 148 2.92 18.13 12.92
N PRO A 149 3.75 18.36 13.96
CA PRO A 149 4.71 17.37 14.43
C PRO A 149 4.07 16.22 15.23
N ASP A 150 2.74 16.20 15.38
CA ASP A 150 2.07 15.29 16.30
C ASP A 150 2.14 13.83 15.88
N LEU A 151 2.11 13.51 14.58
CA LEU A 151 2.29 12.13 14.12
C LEU A 151 3.67 11.59 14.47
N SER A 152 4.73 12.35 14.17
CA SER A 152 6.09 12.01 14.59
C SER A 152 6.18 11.82 16.11
N ARG A 153 5.55 12.69 16.90
CA ARG A 153 5.51 12.57 18.37
C ARG A 153 4.81 11.31 18.84
N GLU A 154 3.70 10.93 18.22
CA GLU A 154 2.93 9.76 18.61
C GLU A 154 3.60 8.46 18.16
N ILE A 155 4.21 8.44 16.97
CA ILE A 155 5.08 7.33 16.53
C ILE A 155 6.22 7.12 17.53
N TRP A 156 6.88 8.20 17.97
CA TRP A 156 7.92 8.11 19.00
C TRP A 156 7.38 7.50 20.32
N ARG A 157 6.21 7.93 20.80
CA ARG A 157 5.60 7.37 22.02
C ARG A 157 5.31 5.88 21.89
N LEU A 158 4.70 5.48 20.77
CA LEU A 158 4.38 4.08 20.49
C LEU A 158 5.65 3.22 20.46
N LEU A 159 6.65 3.61 19.68
CA LEU A 159 7.90 2.86 19.57
C LEU A 159 8.63 2.79 20.92
N LYS A 160 8.66 3.89 21.69
CA LYS A 160 9.31 3.91 23.00
C LYS A 160 8.66 2.95 24.01
N ALA A 161 7.34 2.79 23.94
CA ALA A 161 6.59 1.89 24.83
C ALA A 161 6.59 0.43 24.35
N ALA A 162 6.88 0.19 23.07
CA ALA A 162 6.81 -1.11 22.44
C ALA A 162 7.93 -2.07 22.87
N LYS A 163 7.62 -3.36 22.77
CA LYS A 163 8.59 -4.45 22.77
C LYS A 163 9.34 -4.48 21.44
N GLU A 164 10.44 -5.21 21.44
CA GLU A 164 11.19 -5.48 20.22
C GLU A 164 10.29 -6.11 19.15
N LYS A 165 10.42 -5.62 17.91
CA LYS A 165 9.65 -6.03 16.73
C LYS A 165 8.12 -5.98 16.85
N GLU A 166 7.54 -5.29 17.83
CA GLU A 166 6.08 -5.29 18.06
C GLU A 166 5.27 -4.42 17.08
N ILE A 167 5.86 -3.37 16.51
CA ILE A 167 5.14 -2.41 15.66
C ILE A 167 5.36 -2.73 14.18
N VAL A 168 4.28 -2.79 13.40
CA VAL A 168 4.31 -2.89 11.94
C VAL A 168 3.76 -1.61 11.31
N PHE A 169 4.39 -1.13 10.25
CA PHE A 169 3.91 0.04 9.52
C PHE A 169 3.36 -0.35 8.15
N ALA A 170 2.19 0.20 7.81
CA ALA A 170 1.71 0.32 6.43
C ALA A 170 1.91 1.77 5.98
N VAL A 171 2.92 2.00 5.15
CA VAL A 171 3.32 3.32 4.67
C VAL A 171 2.84 3.48 3.23
N MET A 172 1.66 4.09 3.09
CA MET A 172 0.96 4.34 1.83
C MET A 172 1.19 5.77 1.30
N ALA A 173 1.93 6.58 2.07
CA ALA A 173 2.34 7.94 1.71
C ALA A 173 3.84 8.17 1.96
N ALA A 174 4.31 9.42 1.86
CA ALA A 174 5.69 9.77 2.18
C ALA A 174 6.07 9.36 3.62
N PRO A 175 7.26 8.74 3.86
CA PRO A 175 7.64 8.23 5.19
C PRO A 175 8.18 9.31 6.14
N THR A 176 7.89 10.60 5.89
CA THR A 176 8.47 11.77 6.57
C THR A 176 8.41 11.66 8.09
N ASP A 177 7.23 11.40 8.65
CA ASP A 177 7.04 11.36 10.09
C ASP A 177 7.76 10.18 10.77
N LEU A 178 7.73 8.99 10.15
CA LEU A 178 8.47 7.83 10.65
C LEU A 178 9.98 8.09 10.64
N VAL A 179 10.50 8.59 9.52
CA VAL A 179 11.92 8.86 9.35
C VAL A 179 12.40 9.97 10.27
N THR A 180 11.57 10.99 10.52
CA THR A 180 11.88 12.05 11.49
C THR A 180 12.18 11.47 12.87
N VAL A 181 11.36 10.51 13.32
CA VAL A 181 11.58 9.81 14.59
C VAL A 181 12.86 8.98 14.55
N LEU A 182 13.08 8.20 13.50
CA LEU A 182 14.22 7.29 13.41
C LEU A 182 15.56 8.03 13.25
N LYS A 183 15.59 9.21 12.63
CA LYS A 183 16.77 10.07 12.60
C LYS A 183 17.12 10.60 13.99
N GLN A 184 16.10 10.95 14.78
CA GLN A 184 16.31 11.50 16.11
C GLN A 184 16.59 10.40 17.16
N TYR A 185 16.01 9.21 16.98
CA TYR A 185 16.12 8.08 17.90
C TYR A 185 16.38 6.76 17.12
N PRO A 186 17.61 6.55 16.61
CA PRO A 186 17.93 5.41 15.74
C PRO A 186 17.65 4.04 16.36
N ASP A 187 17.84 3.88 17.68
CA ASP A 187 17.64 2.62 18.39
C ASP A 187 16.17 2.15 18.37
N LEU A 188 15.22 3.06 18.15
CA LEU A 188 13.80 2.70 18.06
C LEU A 188 13.47 1.81 16.85
N LYS A 189 14.38 1.68 15.89
CA LYS A 189 14.24 0.74 14.76
C LYS A 189 14.09 -0.72 15.21
N GLU A 190 14.63 -1.09 16.38
CA GLU A 190 14.53 -2.44 16.94
C GLU A 190 13.07 -2.80 17.30
N LYS A 191 12.24 -1.78 17.54
CA LYS A 191 10.81 -1.93 17.88
C LYS A 191 9.93 -2.21 16.66
N ILE A 192 10.48 -1.99 15.47
CA ILE A 192 9.77 -2.14 14.20
C ILE A 192 9.95 -3.56 13.68
N GLY A 193 8.84 -4.31 13.67
CA GLY A 193 8.73 -5.65 13.08
C GLY A 193 8.97 -5.60 11.58
N ALA A 194 8.19 -4.79 10.88
CA ALA A 194 8.32 -4.58 9.45
C ALA A 194 7.72 -3.23 9.01
N VAL A 195 8.21 -2.73 7.87
CA VAL A 195 7.62 -1.62 7.13
C VAL A 195 7.14 -2.13 5.77
N TYR A 196 5.84 -2.17 5.56
CA TYR A 196 5.23 -2.34 4.25
C TYR A 196 5.12 -0.95 3.64
N ILE A 197 5.77 -0.70 2.50
CA ILE A 197 5.80 0.63 1.89
C ILE A 197 5.38 0.62 0.42
N MET A 198 4.47 1.52 0.06
CA MET A 198 4.09 1.83 -1.31
C MET A 198 4.83 3.07 -1.80
N GLY A 199 5.41 2.97 -2.99
CA GLY A 199 6.12 4.07 -3.64
C GLY A 199 6.86 3.54 -4.85
N GLY A 200 8.11 3.94 -5.07
CA GLY A 200 8.95 3.33 -6.09
C GLY A 200 9.25 4.26 -7.25
N TRP A 201 9.33 3.67 -8.44
CA TRP A 201 9.71 4.37 -9.67
C TRP A 201 8.86 3.96 -10.86
N VAL A 202 8.90 4.78 -11.89
CA VAL A 202 8.57 4.43 -13.26
C VAL A 202 9.85 4.31 -14.08
N GLU A 203 9.84 3.41 -15.04
CA GLU A 203 10.94 3.23 -15.98
C GLU A 203 10.75 4.14 -17.18
N ALA A 204 11.82 4.82 -17.58
CA ALA A 204 11.92 5.60 -18.81
C ALA A 204 13.00 4.99 -19.70
N PHE A 205 12.62 4.69 -20.94
CA PHE A 205 13.53 4.17 -21.95
C PHE A 205 14.12 5.34 -22.76
N SER A 206 15.40 5.23 -23.13
CA SER A 206 16.02 6.18 -24.04
C SER A 206 15.32 6.13 -25.41
N ALA A 207 15.27 7.27 -26.10
CA ALA A 207 14.59 7.40 -27.39
C ALA A 207 15.18 6.50 -28.50
N ASP A 208 16.42 6.03 -28.32
CA ASP A 208 17.14 5.13 -29.22
C ASP A 208 17.01 3.64 -28.83
N GLY A 209 16.32 3.31 -27.73
CA GLY A 209 16.14 1.94 -27.24
C GLY A 209 17.44 1.20 -26.83
N ALA A 210 18.58 1.88 -26.87
CA ALA A 210 19.92 1.30 -26.66
C ALA A 210 20.55 1.68 -25.30
N GLY A 211 19.88 2.53 -24.52
CA GLY A 211 20.37 3.03 -23.23
C GLY A 211 19.97 2.18 -22.02
N ALA A 212 20.67 2.36 -20.91
CA ALA A 212 20.27 1.83 -19.62
C ALA A 212 18.88 2.36 -19.22
N VAL A 213 18.05 1.51 -18.62
CA VAL A 213 16.74 1.90 -18.10
C VAL A 213 16.92 2.97 -17.03
N GLN A 214 16.45 4.18 -17.31
CA GLN A 214 16.40 5.26 -16.33
C GLN A 214 15.16 5.07 -15.47
N ARG A 215 15.27 5.37 -14.18
CA ARG A 215 14.17 5.21 -13.22
C ARG A 215 13.96 6.51 -12.47
N PHE A 216 12.72 6.94 -12.41
CA PHE A 216 12.33 8.16 -11.72
C PHE A 216 11.29 7.85 -10.66
N ALA A 217 11.48 8.44 -9.48
CA ALA A 217 10.62 8.25 -8.32
C ALA A 217 9.15 8.57 -8.61
N THR A 218 8.22 7.86 -7.98
CA THR A 218 6.77 8.12 -8.06
C THR A 218 6.29 9.02 -6.92
N TYR A 219 5.00 9.34 -6.92
CA TYR A 219 4.37 10.37 -6.08
C TYR A 219 4.87 10.37 -4.62
N ASN A 220 4.65 9.28 -3.86
CA ASN A 220 5.01 9.19 -2.44
C ASN A 220 6.47 9.55 -2.14
N TRP A 221 7.39 9.13 -3.00
CA TRP A 221 8.82 9.42 -2.83
C TRP A 221 9.20 10.81 -3.34
N ASN A 222 8.50 11.35 -4.34
CA ASN A 222 8.71 12.73 -4.79
C ASN A 222 8.22 13.75 -3.76
N MET A 223 7.25 13.40 -2.91
CA MET A 223 6.76 14.28 -1.86
C MET A 223 7.84 14.53 -0.80
N ASP A 224 8.56 13.50 -0.36
CA ASP A 224 9.72 13.67 0.52
C ASP A 224 10.85 12.70 0.14
N PRO A 225 11.69 13.07 -0.85
CA PRO A 225 12.72 12.20 -1.38
C PRO A 225 13.85 11.97 -0.37
N GLU A 226 14.10 12.93 0.53
CA GLU A 226 15.09 12.80 1.59
C GLU A 226 14.63 11.81 2.67
N ALA A 227 13.35 11.84 3.04
CA ALA A 227 12.80 10.85 3.94
C ALA A 227 12.81 9.45 3.31
N ALA A 228 12.37 9.32 2.06
CA ALA A 228 12.41 8.05 1.34
C ALA A 228 13.84 7.51 1.23
N LYS A 229 14.82 8.35 0.86
CA LYS A 229 16.25 7.99 0.83
C LYS A 229 16.71 7.49 2.20
N THR A 230 16.45 8.27 3.24
CA THR A 230 16.90 7.94 4.60
C THR A 230 16.28 6.63 5.09
N LEU A 231 15.01 6.36 4.80
CA LEU A 231 14.36 5.10 5.20
C LEU A 231 15.12 3.89 4.64
N PHE A 232 15.52 3.93 3.36
CA PHE A 232 16.28 2.85 2.72
C PHE A 232 17.74 2.75 3.19
N GLU A 233 18.30 3.83 3.76
CA GLU A 233 19.64 3.85 4.35
C GLU A 233 19.66 3.32 5.79
N ILE A 234 18.52 3.22 6.48
CA ILE A 234 18.45 2.68 7.85
C ILE A 234 18.52 1.14 7.81
N GLU A 235 19.68 0.61 8.15
CA GLU A 235 19.89 -0.83 8.28
C GLU A 235 19.10 -1.44 9.46
N GLY A 236 18.66 -2.69 9.31
CA GLY A 236 18.03 -3.48 10.38
C GLY A 236 16.51 -3.35 10.48
N ILE A 237 15.89 -2.58 9.58
CA ILE A 237 14.44 -2.54 9.40
C ILE A 237 14.07 -3.41 8.20
N GLN A 238 13.30 -4.47 8.45
CA GLN A 238 12.71 -5.26 7.38
C GLN A 238 11.71 -4.37 6.62
N THR A 239 11.96 -4.18 5.33
CA THR A 239 11.10 -3.35 4.47
C THR A 239 10.57 -4.19 3.32
N ILE A 240 9.25 -4.32 3.21
CA ILE A 240 8.58 -4.97 2.09
C ILE A 240 8.12 -3.86 1.13
N LEU A 241 8.80 -3.74 -0.01
CA LEU A 241 8.60 -2.66 -0.97
C LEU A 241 7.63 -3.08 -2.08
N PHE A 242 6.49 -2.39 -2.11
CA PHE A 242 5.55 -2.37 -3.23
C PHE A 242 5.89 -1.16 -4.11
N SER A 243 6.60 -1.42 -5.21
CA SER A 243 7.06 -0.36 -6.10
C SER A 243 6.11 -0.18 -7.29
N SER A 244 5.85 1.07 -7.71
CA SER A 244 4.95 1.39 -8.83
C SER A 244 5.30 0.68 -10.14
N HIS A 245 6.54 0.23 -10.31
CA HIS A 245 6.98 -0.51 -11.50
C HIS A 245 6.22 -1.83 -11.72
N ILE A 246 5.75 -2.51 -10.66
CA ILE A 246 4.96 -3.75 -10.81
C ILE A 246 3.48 -3.50 -11.10
N ILE A 247 2.98 -2.29 -10.86
CA ILE A 247 1.54 -1.98 -10.94
C ILE A 247 1.03 -2.08 -12.38
N LYS A 248 1.66 -1.35 -13.32
CA LYS A 248 1.22 -1.34 -14.73
C LYS A 248 1.33 -2.72 -15.39
N PRO A 249 2.45 -3.46 -15.26
CA PRO A 249 2.57 -4.81 -15.82
C PRO A 249 1.56 -5.80 -15.23
N THR A 250 1.28 -5.72 -13.93
CA THR A 250 0.36 -6.66 -13.26
C THR A 250 -1.10 -6.34 -13.61
N PHE A 251 -1.49 -5.07 -13.61
CA PHE A 251 -2.89 -4.64 -13.71
C PHE A 251 -3.24 -3.96 -15.04
N GLY A 252 -2.51 -4.27 -16.12
CA GLY A 252 -2.94 -3.99 -17.50
C GLY A 252 -3.31 -2.53 -17.78
N GLY A 253 -2.58 -1.57 -17.21
CA GLY A 253 -2.86 -0.13 -17.35
C GLY A 253 -2.74 0.67 -16.05
N GLY A 254 -2.74 -0.01 -14.90
CA GLY A 254 -2.57 0.62 -13.58
C GLY A 254 -3.85 1.27 -13.02
N SER A 255 -5.01 0.87 -13.54
CA SER A 255 -6.34 1.26 -13.05
C SER A 255 -7.23 0.03 -13.02
N ILE A 256 -7.99 -0.13 -11.95
CA ILE A 256 -9.05 -1.11 -11.79
C ILE A 256 -10.38 -0.40 -12.05
N ASN A 257 -11.17 -0.90 -13.00
CA ASN A 257 -12.48 -0.37 -13.37
C ASN A 257 -13.37 -1.48 -13.94
N GLU A 258 -14.61 -1.15 -14.31
CA GLU A 258 -15.58 -2.14 -14.78
C GLU A 258 -15.19 -2.78 -16.12
N GLY A 259 -14.33 -2.13 -16.92
CA GLY A 259 -13.88 -2.64 -18.21
C GLY A 259 -12.85 -3.76 -18.11
N ASN A 260 -12.13 -3.86 -16.98
CA ASN A 260 -11.07 -4.86 -16.79
C ASN A 260 -11.21 -5.73 -15.54
N TYR A 261 -11.87 -5.26 -14.47
CA TYR A 261 -12.15 -6.01 -13.24
C TYR A 261 -13.61 -5.79 -12.80
N PRO A 262 -14.59 -6.23 -13.60
CA PRO A 262 -16.01 -5.98 -13.32
C PRO A 262 -16.46 -6.54 -11.97
N ASP A 263 -15.92 -7.66 -11.52
CA ASP A 263 -16.33 -8.30 -10.27
C ASP A 263 -15.93 -7.47 -9.05
N ILE A 264 -14.74 -6.87 -9.05
CA ILE A 264 -14.29 -5.95 -8.00
C ILE A 264 -15.18 -4.71 -7.94
N ILE A 265 -15.47 -4.11 -9.09
CA ILE A 265 -16.34 -2.91 -9.15
C ILE A 265 -17.77 -3.24 -8.73
N ASN A 266 -18.31 -4.39 -9.12
CA ASN A 266 -19.63 -4.83 -8.70
C ASN A 266 -19.69 -5.09 -7.18
N ALA A 267 -18.64 -5.69 -6.59
CA ALA A 267 -18.53 -5.85 -5.15
C ALA A 267 -18.47 -4.50 -4.42
N LEU A 268 -17.70 -3.52 -4.94
CA LEU A 268 -17.65 -2.15 -4.41
C LEU A 268 -19.05 -1.50 -4.45
N ARG A 269 -19.74 -1.55 -5.59
CA ARG A 269 -21.09 -0.97 -5.74
C ARG A 269 -22.08 -1.59 -4.76
N LYS A 270 -22.04 -2.93 -4.63
CA LYS A 270 -22.90 -3.67 -3.69
C LYS A 270 -22.61 -3.27 -2.25
N ALA A 271 -21.34 -3.20 -1.84
CA ALA A 271 -20.97 -2.72 -0.51
C ALA A 271 -21.46 -1.29 -0.28
N GLY A 272 -21.30 -0.39 -1.26
CA GLY A 272 -21.75 1.00 -1.23
C GLY A 272 -23.26 1.20 -1.05
N GLN A 273 -24.09 0.19 -1.34
CA GLN A 273 -25.54 0.26 -1.05
C GLN A 273 -25.85 0.24 0.45
N SER A 274 -24.93 -0.26 1.27
CA SER A 274 -25.12 -0.44 2.72
C SER A 274 -24.05 0.24 3.57
N MET A 275 -22.94 0.67 2.96
CA MET A 275 -21.80 1.27 3.63
C MET A 275 -21.60 2.73 3.19
N PRO A 276 -21.94 3.71 4.05
CA PRO A 276 -21.70 5.12 3.76
C PRO A 276 -20.24 5.43 3.40
N SER A 277 -19.27 4.75 4.02
CA SER A 277 -17.84 4.94 3.78
C SER A 277 -17.40 4.58 2.36
N ILE A 278 -18.01 3.55 1.77
CA ILE A 278 -17.75 3.15 0.37
C ILE A 278 -18.42 4.14 -0.58
N LEU A 279 -19.66 4.58 -0.28
CA LEU A 279 -20.35 5.59 -1.06
C LEU A 279 -19.59 6.92 -1.09
N GLU A 280 -19.07 7.36 0.06
CA GLU A 280 -18.19 8.53 0.16
C GLU A 280 -16.87 8.33 -0.59
N GLY A 281 -16.38 7.09 -0.68
CA GLY A 281 -15.27 6.72 -1.55
C GLY A 281 -15.53 7.02 -3.03
N PHE A 282 -16.72 6.70 -3.54
CA PHE A 282 -17.10 7.04 -4.93
C PHE A 282 -17.20 8.56 -5.14
N ILE A 283 -17.74 9.30 -4.17
CA ILE A 283 -17.83 10.77 -4.23
C ILE A 283 -16.42 11.38 -4.28
N ALA A 284 -15.52 10.93 -3.39
CA ALA A 284 -14.13 11.37 -3.36
C ALA A 284 -13.40 11.01 -4.67
N GLY A 285 -13.59 9.79 -5.17
CA GLY A 285 -13.02 9.32 -6.42
C GLY A 285 -13.48 10.15 -7.61
N GLU A 286 -14.78 10.46 -7.71
CA GLU A 286 -15.31 11.24 -8.84
C GLU A 286 -14.74 12.67 -8.82
N SER A 287 -14.69 13.30 -7.65
CA SER A 287 -14.10 14.62 -7.47
C SER A 287 -12.62 14.64 -7.87
N TRP A 288 -11.85 13.67 -7.38
CA TRP A 288 -10.43 13.54 -7.69
C TRP A 288 -10.17 13.24 -9.17
N ASP A 289 -10.92 12.32 -9.77
CA ASP A 289 -10.78 11.93 -11.17
C ASP A 289 -11.05 13.10 -12.11
N ARG A 290 -12.10 13.88 -11.85
CA ARG A 290 -12.41 15.10 -12.62
C ARG A 290 -11.27 16.12 -12.50
N HIS A 291 -10.73 16.30 -11.30
CA HIS A 291 -9.59 17.19 -11.05
C HIS A 291 -8.31 16.71 -11.76
N LEU A 292 -8.03 15.41 -11.71
CA LEU A 292 -6.91 14.78 -12.41
C LEU A 292 -7.01 14.98 -13.92
N ILE A 293 -8.18 14.75 -14.51
CA ILE A 293 -8.40 14.94 -15.95
C ILE A 293 -8.24 16.43 -16.32
N ALA A 294 -8.73 17.36 -15.49
CA ALA A 294 -8.56 18.78 -15.73
C ALA A 294 -7.09 19.22 -15.67
N THR A 295 -6.32 18.66 -14.74
CA THR A 295 -4.89 18.99 -14.54
C THR A 295 -3.99 18.27 -15.55
N ILE A 296 -4.32 17.03 -15.91
CA ILE A 296 -3.56 16.15 -16.80
C ILE A 296 -4.51 15.54 -17.84
N PRO A 297 -4.86 16.28 -18.92
CA PRO A 297 -5.89 15.88 -19.88
C PRO A 297 -5.68 14.51 -20.55
N THR A 298 -4.43 14.06 -20.66
CA THR A 298 -4.10 12.74 -21.23
C THR A 298 -4.65 11.57 -20.41
N LEU A 299 -4.89 11.75 -19.10
CA LEU A 299 -5.50 10.75 -18.24
C LEU A 299 -6.99 10.51 -18.54
N GLY A 300 -7.65 11.42 -19.28
CA GLY A 300 -9.04 11.24 -19.71
C GLY A 300 -9.27 9.96 -20.52
N LYS A 301 -8.24 9.41 -21.17
CA LYS A 301 -8.32 8.12 -21.89
C LYS A 301 -8.36 6.90 -20.99
N ILE A 302 -7.87 7.03 -19.76
CA ILE A 302 -7.78 5.95 -18.77
C ILE A 302 -8.94 6.06 -17.77
N ILE A 303 -9.20 7.29 -17.30
CA ILE A 303 -10.15 7.57 -16.22
C ILE A 303 -11.55 7.93 -16.76
N GLY A 304 -11.63 8.59 -17.92
CA GLY A 304 -12.80 9.38 -18.33
C GLY A 304 -14.17 8.70 -18.19
N SER A 305 -14.37 7.54 -18.83
CA SER A 305 -15.64 6.80 -18.75
C SER A 305 -15.89 6.13 -17.40
N PHE A 306 -14.87 6.03 -16.56
CA PHE A 306 -14.90 5.32 -15.28
C PHE A 306 -14.71 6.27 -14.09
N ALA A 307 -14.83 7.58 -14.29
CA ALA A 307 -14.60 8.58 -13.24
C ALA A 307 -15.47 8.28 -12.00
N GLY A 308 -14.83 8.25 -10.83
CA GLY A 308 -15.46 7.88 -9.55
C GLY A 308 -15.74 6.40 -9.36
N GLN A 309 -15.47 5.57 -10.36
CA GLN A 309 -15.67 4.12 -10.34
C GLN A 309 -14.43 3.37 -10.85
N GLN A 310 -13.27 3.98 -10.61
CA GLN A 310 -11.97 3.41 -10.86
C GLN A 310 -11.01 3.75 -9.73
N PHE A 311 -9.95 2.97 -9.57
CA PHE A 311 -8.86 3.29 -8.65
C PHE A 311 -7.55 2.66 -9.11
N THR A 312 -6.42 3.23 -8.67
CA THR A 312 -5.11 2.60 -8.84
C THR A 312 -4.93 1.52 -7.77
N PRO A 313 -4.49 0.30 -8.12
CA PRO A 313 -4.39 -0.78 -7.12
C PRO A 313 -3.15 -0.68 -6.22
N ALA A 314 -2.50 0.48 -6.13
CA ALA A 314 -1.23 0.67 -5.42
C ALA A 314 -1.34 0.32 -3.93
N ASP A 315 -1.99 1.17 -3.15
CA ASP A 315 -2.18 0.95 -1.71
C ASP A 315 -3.12 -0.22 -1.39
N PRO A 316 -4.18 -0.48 -2.19
CA PRO A 316 -4.97 -1.70 -2.05
C PRO A 316 -4.16 -2.99 -2.19
N LEU A 317 -3.15 -3.04 -3.07
CA LEU A 317 -2.27 -4.21 -3.21
C LEU A 317 -1.41 -4.41 -1.96
N LEU A 318 -0.86 -3.34 -1.40
CA LEU A 318 -0.11 -3.39 -0.14
C LEU A 318 -1.01 -3.93 0.99
N ALA A 319 -2.19 -3.35 1.16
CA ALA A 319 -3.15 -3.78 2.19
C ALA A 319 -3.60 -5.23 1.98
N ALA A 320 -3.89 -5.63 0.74
CA ALA A 320 -4.23 -7.01 0.39
C ALA A 320 -3.11 -7.98 0.78
N ALA A 321 -1.86 -7.66 0.45
CA ALA A 321 -0.70 -8.46 0.83
C ALA A 321 -0.49 -8.52 2.36
N MET A 322 -0.89 -7.51 3.12
CA MET A 322 -0.89 -7.58 4.58
C MET A 322 -1.99 -8.50 5.14
N ILE A 323 -3.07 -8.73 4.39
CA ILE A 323 -4.15 -9.64 4.81
C ILE A 323 -3.81 -11.09 4.47
N ASP A 324 -3.24 -11.32 3.28
CA ASP A 324 -3.01 -12.66 2.72
C ASP A 324 -1.64 -12.79 2.03
N ASN A 325 -0.59 -12.45 2.77
CA ASN A 325 0.79 -12.35 2.28
C ASN A 325 1.25 -13.58 1.50
N ASP A 326 1.18 -14.76 2.14
CA ASP A 326 1.68 -16.04 1.60
C ASP A 326 1.02 -16.47 0.29
N ARG A 327 -0.10 -15.83 -0.10
CA ARG A 327 -0.83 -16.13 -1.33
C ARG A 327 -0.80 -15.01 -2.35
N ILE A 328 -0.53 -13.77 -1.94
CA ILE A 328 -0.46 -12.61 -2.83
C ILE A 328 0.96 -12.38 -3.34
N ILE A 329 1.96 -12.42 -2.44
CA ILE A 329 3.35 -12.21 -2.82
C ILE A 329 3.91 -13.54 -3.32
N MET A 330 4.20 -13.62 -4.61
CA MET A 330 4.75 -14.84 -5.22
C MET A 330 6.28 -14.82 -5.20
N GLU A 331 6.88 -13.67 -5.47
CA GLU A 331 8.33 -13.50 -5.53
C GLU A 331 8.76 -12.13 -5.01
N THR A 332 9.92 -12.14 -4.36
CA THR A 332 10.61 -10.96 -3.87
C THR A 332 12.08 -11.02 -4.22
N GLU A 333 12.72 -9.86 -4.36
CA GLU A 333 14.16 -9.72 -4.53
C GLU A 333 14.71 -8.76 -3.48
N LYS A 334 15.85 -9.10 -2.89
CA LYS A 334 16.56 -8.19 -1.99
C LYS A 334 17.36 -7.17 -2.80
N VAL A 335 17.14 -5.89 -2.52
CA VAL A 335 17.70 -4.80 -3.33
C VAL A 335 18.24 -3.66 -2.46
N SER A 336 19.27 -2.98 -2.95
CA SER A 336 19.66 -1.66 -2.46
C SER A 336 18.96 -0.60 -3.32
N VAL A 337 18.18 0.28 -2.68
CA VAL A 337 17.52 1.42 -3.33
C VAL A 337 18.27 2.70 -2.98
N ARG A 338 18.63 3.50 -3.99
CA ARG A 338 19.26 4.82 -3.80
C ARG A 338 18.46 5.87 -4.56
N ILE A 339 18.09 6.95 -3.88
CA ILE A 339 17.36 8.08 -4.47
C ILE A 339 18.34 9.25 -4.57
N ALA A 340 18.55 9.76 -5.78
CA ALA A 340 19.43 10.89 -6.03
C ALA A 340 18.68 12.21 -5.79
N VAL A 341 18.60 12.62 -4.53
CA VAL A 341 17.89 13.83 -4.06
C VAL A 341 18.39 15.14 -4.68
N ASN A 342 19.58 15.15 -5.27
CA ASN A 342 20.15 16.30 -5.98
C ASN A 342 19.93 16.26 -7.50
N GLU A 343 19.38 15.16 -8.04
CA GLU A 343 19.17 14.92 -9.47
C GLU A 343 17.66 14.83 -9.73
N VAL A 344 17.03 15.98 -10.00
CA VAL A 344 15.58 16.09 -10.24
C VAL A 344 15.28 16.43 -11.70
N ASP A 345 14.42 15.63 -12.32
CA ASP A 345 13.70 16.01 -13.53
C ASP A 345 12.30 16.46 -13.10
N PHE A 346 11.98 17.74 -13.21
CA PHE A 346 10.68 18.27 -12.78
C PHE A 346 9.48 17.64 -13.50
N ASN A 347 9.67 17.00 -14.65
CA ASN A 347 8.61 16.30 -15.38
C ASN A 347 8.50 14.81 -14.98
N ARG A 348 9.52 14.23 -14.34
CA ARG A 348 9.59 12.78 -14.09
C ARG A 348 9.79 12.40 -12.62
N GLY A 349 10.49 13.21 -11.84
CA GLY A 349 10.85 12.96 -10.44
C GLY A 349 12.36 12.89 -10.21
N TYR A 350 12.73 12.41 -9.04
CA TYR A 350 14.13 12.15 -8.66
C TYR A 350 14.64 10.85 -9.27
N GLU A 351 15.90 10.81 -9.69
CA GLU A 351 16.51 9.58 -10.21
C GLU A 351 16.62 8.50 -9.10
N VAL A 352 16.28 7.26 -9.45
CA VAL A 352 16.34 6.11 -8.55
C VAL A 352 17.29 5.04 -9.13
N LYS A 353 18.21 4.55 -8.30
CA LYS A 353 19.07 3.40 -8.64
C LYS A 353 18.68 2.22 -7.76
N VAL A 354 18.46 1.09 -8.39
CA VAL A 354 18.04 -0.15 -7.75
C VAL A 354 18.98 -1.24 -8.24
N VAL A 355 19.65 -1.91 -7.30
CA VAL A 355 20.59 -2.99 -7.61
C VAL A 355 20.30 -4.19 -6.70
N PRO A 356 20.43 -5.42 -7.20
CA PRO A 356 20.35 -6.62 -6.36
C PRO A 356 21.37 -6.54 -5.22
N ASP A 357 20.93 -6.84 -4.00
CA ASP A 357 21.77 -6.83 -2.80
C ASP A 357 21.23 -7.85 -1.79
N ALA A 358 21.87 -9.03 -1.72
CA ALA A 358 21.46 -10.11 -0.83
C ALA A 358 21.57 -9.76 0.67
N SER A 359 22.37 -8.73 1.02
CA SER A 359 22.55 -8.28 2.40
C SER A 359 21.49 -7.26 2.84
N SER A 360 20.76 -6.67 1.88
CA SER A 360 19.73 -5.68 2.16
C SER A 360 18.58 -6.23 3.01
N SER A 361 18.00 -5.36 3.84
CA SER A 361 16.75 -5.58 4.56
C SER A 361 15.51 -5.14 3.77
N VAL A 362 15.70 -4.64 2.54
CA VAL A 362 14.64 -4.27 1.62
C VAL A 362 14.34 -5.43 0.69
N GLU A 363 13.16 -6.02 0.84
CA GLU A 363 12.59 -7.02 -0.05
C GLU A 363 11.59 -6.34 -0.99
N MET A 364 12.00 -6.17 -2.24
CA MET A 364 11.15 -5.65 -3.29
C MET A 364 10.28 -6.77 -3.84
N VAL A 365 8.97 -6.54 -3.86
CA VAL A 365 8.02 -7.43 -4.51
C VAL A 365 8.21 -7.36 -6.02
N THR A 366 8.46 -8.52 -6.65
CA THR A 366 8.69 -8.63 -8.10
C THR A 366 7.56 -9.35 -8.82
N ARG A 367 6.81 -10.23 -8.13
CA ARG A 367 5.67 -10.94 -8.71
C ARG A 367 4.52 -11.08 -7.72
N ILE A 368 3.32 -10.76 -8.22
CA ILE A 368 2.05 -10.81 -7.49
C ILE A 368 1.11 -11.84 -8.13
N ASP A 369 0.39 -12.59 -7.28
CA ASP A 369 -0.74 -13.39 -7.73
C ASP A 369 -1.97 -12.47 -7.92
N ARG A 370 -2.11 -11.97 -9.15
CA ARG A 370 -3.22 -11.11 -9.54
C ARG A 370 -4.59 -11.76 -9.35
N ALA A 371 -4.71 -13.06 -9.63
CA ALA A 371 -5.98 -13.77 -9.50
C ALA A 371 -6.37 -13.88 -8.03
N ARG A 372 -5.40 -14.15 -7.15
CA ARG A 372 -5.67 -14.14 -5.71
C ARG A 372 -6.04 -12.75 -5.20
N PHE A 373 -5.37 -11.70 -5.67
CA PHE A 373 -5.73 -10.32 -5.33
C PHE A 373 -7.19 -10.02 -5.67
N GLU A 374 -7.65 -10.34 -6.88
CA GLU A 374 -9.03 -10.12 -7.32
C GLU A 374 -10.04 -10.87 -6.44
N VAL A 375 -9.80 -12.15 -6.18
CA VAL A 375 -10.66 -12.95 -5.29
C VAL A 375 -10.71 -12.34 -3.89
N LEU A 376 -9.57 -11.95 -3.32
CA LEU A 376 -9.51 -11.37 -1.99
C LEU A 376 -10.29 -10.05 -1.91
N MET A 377 -10.16 -9.18 -2.92
CA MET A 377 -10.89 -7.92 -2.98
C MET A 377 -12.40 -8.15 -2.90
N VAL A 378 -12.93 -9.07 -3.71
CA VAL A 378 -14.37 -9.42 -3.70
C VAL A 378 -14.76 -10.02 -2.35
N GLU A 379 -14.00 -10.99 -1.83
CA GLU A 379 -14.27 -11.65 -0.54
C GLU A 379 -14.34 -10.65 0.62
N VAL A 380 -13.42 -9.69 0.65
CA VAL A 380 -13.37 -8.66 1.70
C VAL A 380 -14.54 -7.70 1.57
N LEU A 381 -14.80 -7.17 0.37
CA LEU A 381 -15.87 -6.21 0.13
C LEU A 381 -17.26 -6.79 0.42
N ASP A 382 -17.48 -8.06 0.10
CA ASP A 382 -18.75 -8.75 0.42
C ASP A 382 -18.95 -8.95 1.93
N ARG A 383 -17.87 -9.14 2.69
CA ARG A 383 -17.93 -9.40 4.15
C ARG A 383 -17.88 -8.13 4.99
N LEU A 384 -17.32 -7.06 4.45
CA LEU A 384 -17.05 -5.82 5.20
C LEU A 384 -18.30 -5.23 5.88
N PRO A 385 -19.50 -5.17 5.25
CA PRO A 385 -20.69 -4.69 5.93
C PRO A 385 -21.06 -5.50 7.17
N THR A 386 -20.81 -6.81 7.13
CA THR A 386 -21.06 -7.71 8.26
C THR A 386 -20.05 -7.49 9.38
N ILE A 387 -18.77 -7.30 9.03
CA ILE A 387 -17.70 -7.03 10.00
C ILE A 387 -17.96 -5.71 10.73
N VAL A 388 -18.30 -4.66 9.98
CA VAL A 388 -18.58 -3.33 10.56
C VAL A 388 -19.80 -3.37 11.48
N ALA A 389 -20.84 -4.14 11.15
CA ALA A 389 -22.01 -4.29 12.00
C ALA A 389 -21.75 -5.05 13.32
N MET A 390 -20.61 -5.73 13.45
CA MET A 390 -20.21 -6.45 14.68
C MET A 390 -19.31 -5.63 15.61
N ASN A 391 -18.69 -4.55 15.10
CA ASN A 391 -17.87 -3.62 15.87
C ASN A 391 -18.75 -2.61 16.61
#